data_AF-B1YDD7-F1
#
_entry.id   AF-B1YDD7-F1
#
_cell.length_a   1.000
_cell.length_b   1.000
_cell.length_c   1.000
_cell.angle_alpha   90.00
_cell.angle_beta   90.00
_cell.angle_gamma   90.00
#
_symmetry.space_group_name_H-M   'P 1'
#
loop_
_entity.id
_entity.type
_entity.pdbx_description
1 polymer ?
#
loop_
_entity_poly.entity_id
_entity_poly.type
_entity_poly.pdbx_seq_one_letter_code
_entity_poly.pdbx_strand_id
1 'polypeptide(L)' 'MRKALSLVAASYAVLLLLFATGAASLPILRIRLAGGFTVGDVVIILAVLLYGMFIYIYGQVLIRGSCRGGRRND' A
#
# COMPACT_ATOMS: atom_id res chain seq x y z
N MET A 1 -20.03 6.16 -24.85
CA MET A 1 -19.77 4.73 -24.56
C MET A 1 -18.30 4.32 -24.75
N ARG A 2 -17.60 4.71 -25.83
CA ARG A 2 -16.17 4.36 -26.05
C ARG A 2 -15.22 4.71 -24.88
N LYS A 3 -15.41 5.87 -24.24
CA LYS A 3 -14.58 6.33 -23.10
C LYS A 3 -14.72 5.46 -21.84
N ALA A 4 -15.92 4.94 -21.57
CA ALA A 4 -16.14 4.04 -20.43
C ALA A 4 -15.47 2.68 -20.67
N LEU A 5 -15.56 2.18 -21.91
CA LEU A 5 -14.94 0.92 -22.32
C LEU A 5 -13.41 0.98 -22.25
N SER A 6 -12.81 2.10 -22.65
CA SER A 6 -11.36 2.32 -22.51
C SER A 6 -10.92 2.44 -21.05
N LEU A 7 -11.74 3.04 -20.19
CA LEU A 7 -11.44 3.15 -18.76
C LEU A 7 -11.46 1.76 -18.09
N VAL A 8 -12.46 0.94 -18.43
CA VAL A 8 -12.55 -0.44 -17.94
C VAL A 8 -11.37 -1.27 -18.45
N ALA A 9 -11.06 -1.20 -19.74
CA ALA A 9 -9.91 -1.92 -20.31
C ALA A 9 -8.58 -1.48 -19.66
N ALA A 10 -8.39 -0.18 -19.40
CA ALA A 10 -7.21 0.32 -18.71
C ALA A 10 -7.14 -0.18 -17.25
N SER A 11 -8.25 -0.14 -16.51
CA SER A 11 -8.31 -0.66 -15.14
C SER A 11 -8.01 -2.17 -15.09
N TYR A 12 -8.51 -2.92 -16.08
CA TYR A 12 -8.27 -4.35 -16.20
C TYR A 12 -6.82 -4.65 -16.56
N ALA A 13 -6.21 -3.87 -17.46
CA ALA A 13 -4.79 -3.98 -17.79
C ALA A 13 -3.89 -3.70 -16.58
N VAL A 14 -4.21 -2.68 -15.78
CA VAL A 14 -3.49 -2.39 -14.53
C VAL A 14 -3.62 -3.55 -13.54
N LEU A 15 -4.82 -4.13 -13.42
CA LEU A 15 -5.07 -5.28 -12.56
C LEU A 15 -4.23 -6.50 -12.98
N LEU A 16 -4.21 -6.79 -14.28
CA LEU A 16 -3.41 -7.87 -14.86
C LEU A 16 -1.91 -7.64 -14.65
N LEU A 17 -1.45 -6.38 -14.77
CA LEU A 17 -0.05 -6.02 -14.56
C LEU A 17 0.33 -6.18 -13.07
N LEU A 18 -0.58 -5.85 -12.16
CA LEU A 18 -0.42 -6.10 -10.72
C LEU A 18 -0.34 -7.61 -10.40
N PHE A 19 -1.20 -8.41 -11.02
CA PHE A 19 -1.15 -9.87 -10.86
C PHE A 19 0.09 -10.48 -11.50
N ALA A 20 0.53 -9.98 -12.66
CA ALA A 20 1.72 -10.46 -13.34
C ALA A 20 2.99 -10.13 -12.55
N THR A 21 3.09 -8.92 -11.99
CA THR A 21 4.20 -8.52 -11.11
C THR A 21 4.17 -9.27 -9.78
N GLY A 22 2.99 -9.47 -9.20
CA GLY A 22 2.80 -10.36 -8.05
C GLY A 22 3.24 -11.79 -8.34
N ALA A 23 2.87 -12.32 -9.51
CA ALA A 23 3.22 -13.67 -9.92
C ALA A 23 4.70 -13.84 -10.25
N ALA A 24 5.32 -12.84 -10.89
CA ALA A 24 6.75 -12.81 -11.17
C ALA A 24 7.60 -12.63 -9.91
N SER A 25 7.04 -12.03 -8.85
CA SER A 25 7.69 -11.91 -7.55
C SER A 25 7.46 -13.13 -6.64
N LEU A 26 6.48 -14.01 -6.90
CA LEU A 26 6.32 -15.30 -6.20
C LEU A 26 7.59 -16.16 -6.13
N PRO A 27 8.38 -16.36 -7.20
CA PRO A 27 9.62 -17.14 -7.09
C PRO A 27 10.63 -16.48 -6.17
N ILE A 28 10.72 -15.15 -6.18
CA ILE A 28 11.61 -14.38 -5.29
C ILE A 28 11.11 -14.44 -3.84
N LEU A 29 9.79 -14.36 -3.64
CA LEU A 29 9.14 -14.50 -2.33
C LEU A 29 9.27 -15.91 -1.76
N ARG A 30 9.28 -16.95 -2.62
CA ARG A 30 9.46 -18.35 -2.25
C ARG A 30 10.91 -18.75 -1.99
N ILE A 31 11.89 -17.87 -2.22
CA ILE A 31 13.25 -18.11 -1.78
C ILE A 31 13.21 -18.18 -0.25
N ARG A 32 13.33 -19.41 0.26
CA ARG A 32 13.44 -19.67 1.69
C ARG A 32 14.76 -19.10 2.16
N LEU A 33 14.71 -18.13 3.05
CA LEU A 33 15.84 -17.80 3.90
C LEU A 33 15.98 -18.92 4.94
N ALA A 34 17.19 -19.06 5.48
CA ALA A 34 17.49 -20.04 6.52
C ALA A 34 16.49 -19.94 7.70
N GLY A 35 16.00 -21.07 8.20
CA GLY A 35 15.11 -21.13 9.35
C GLY A 35 13.60 -21.10 9.04
N GLY A 36 13.18 -21.26 7.79
CA GLY A 36 11.75 -21.32 7.42
C GLY A 36 11.10 -19.96 7.17
N PHE A 37 11.86 -18.87 7.32
CA PHE A 37 11.45 -17.53 6.91
C PHE A 37 11.52 -17.40 5.40
N THR A 38 10.48 -16.80 4.81
CA THR A 38 10.48 -16.45 3.39
C THR A 38 10.80 -14.97 3.21
N VAL A 39 11.33 -14.59 2.05
CA VAL A 39 11.46 -13.16 1.69
C VAL A 39 10.10 -12.47 1.78
N GLY A 40 9.01 -13.21 1.49
CA GLY A 40 7.64 -12.73 1.63
C GLY A 40 7.28 -12.28 3.04
N ASP A 41 7.71 -13.02 4.07
CA ASP A 41 7.45 -12.64 5.45
C ASP A 41 8.12 -11.30 5.80
N VAL A 42 9.36 -11.11 5.36
CA VAL A 42 10.11 -9.86 5.58
C VAL A 42 9.43 -8.69 4.88
N VAL A 43 8.98 -8.89 3.63
CA VAL A 43 8.28 -7.86 2.85
C VAL A 43 6.94 -7.50 3.50
N ILE A 44 6.18 -8.48 4.01
CA ILE A 44 4.91 -8.24 4.70
C ILE A 44 5.14 -7.46 5.99
N ILE A 45 6.13 -7.86 6.80
CA ILE A 45 6.47 -7.16 8.05
C ILE A 45 6.84 -5.69 7.76
N LEU A 46 7.67 -5.45 6.73
CA LEU A 46 8.03 -4.10 6.28
C LEU A 46 6.82 -3.29 5.82
N ALA A 47 5.93 -3.90 5.04
CA ALA A 47 4.72 -3.25 4.56
C ALA A 47 3.79 -2.85 5.71
N VAL A 48 3.61 -3.74 6.70
CA VAL A 48 2.80 -3.47 7.89
C VAL A 48 3.42 -2.34 8.72
N LEU A 49 4.75 -2.34 8.92
CA LEU A 49 5.44 -1.27 9.63
C LEU A 49 5.29 0.09 8.94
N LEU A 50 5.51 0.14 7.62
CA LEU A 50 5.35 1.37 6.83
C LEU A 50 3.90 1.88 6.86
N TYR A 51 2.93 0.98 6.76
CA TYR A 51 1.52 1.32 6.83
C TYR A 51 1.13 1.87 8.22
N GLY A 52 1.58 1.22 9.29
CA GLY A 52 1.37 1.70 10.66
C GLY A 52 2.00 3.07 10.89
N MET A 53 3.22 3.28 10.40
CA MET A 53 3.91 4.57 10.46
C MET A 53 3.16 5.66 9.69
N PHE A 54 2.65 5.33 8.50
CA PHE A 54 1.86 6.24 7.68
C PHE A 54 0.60 6.69 8.43
N ILE A 55 -0.17 5.75 8.98
CA ILE A 55 -1.36 6.08 9.79
C ILE A 55 -0.99 6.95 10.99
N TYR A 56 0.09 6.62 11.70
CA TYR A 56 0.51 7.37 12.87
C TYR A 56 0.87 8.83 12.52
N ILE A 57 1.62 9.04 11.44
CA ILE A 57 1.97 10.38 10.95
C ILE A 57 0.71 11.13 10.53
N TYR A 58 -0.16 10.51 9.73
CA TYR A 58 -1.41 11.14 9.28
C TYR A 58 -2.32 11.49 10.45
N GLY A 59 -2.45 10.60 11.43
CA GLY A 59 -3.20 10.83 12.66
C GLY A 59 -2.67 12.04 13.42
N GLN A 60 -1.35 12.13 13.60
CA GLN A 60 -0.74 13.31 14.23
C GLN A 60 -0.96 14.60 13.43
N VAL A 61 -0.85 14.55 12.11
CA VAL A 61 -1.11 15.72 11.25
C VAL A 61 -2.56 16.18 11.37
N LEU A 62 -3.52 15.24 11.37
CA LEU A 62 -4.94 15.54 11.56
C LEU A 62 -5.21 16.19 12.92
N ILE A 63 -4.66 15.60 14.00
CA ILE A 63 -4.86 16.10 15.36
C ILE A 63 -4.24 17.50 15.50
N ARG A 64 -3.03 17.72 14.99
CA ARG A 64 -2.37 19.04 15.02
C ARG A 64 -3.11 20.06 14.17
N GLY A 65 -3.63 19.68 13.01
CA GLY A 65 -4.45 20.54 12.15
C GLY A 65 -5.76 20.94 12.81
N SER A 66 -6.43 19.98 13.46
CA SER A 66 -7.68 20.20 14.19
C SER A 66 -7.49 21.08 15.42
N CYS A 67 -6.44 20.85 16.22
CA CYS A 67 -6.14 21.66 17.41
C CYS A 67 -5.72 23.11 17.08
N ARG A 68 -5.17 23.37 15.88
CA ARG A 68 -4.84 24.73 15.43
C ARG A 68 -6.06 25.50 14.88
N GLY A 69 -7.13 24.81 14.49
CA GLY A 69 -8.37 25.43 14.02
C GLY A 69 -9.34 25.85 15.13
N GLY A 70 -9.18 25.32 16.35
CA GLY A 70 -10.09 25.60 17.48
C GLY A 70 -9.81 26.90 18.25
N ARG A 71 -8.78 27.68 17.88
CA ARG A 71 -8.35 28.88 18.61
C ARG A 71 -8.51 30.16 17.79
N ARG A 72 -9.65 30.31 17.13
CA ARG A 72 -10.07 31.54 16.43
C ARG A 72 -11.58 31.74 16.52
N ASN A 73 -12.09 31.70 17.75
CA ASN A 73 -13.40 32.23 18.14
C ASN A 73 -13.30 32.49 19.65
N ASP A 74 -12.58 33.56 20.00
CA ASP A 74 -12.79 34.40 21.18
C ASP A 74 -12.20 35.78 20.84
#